data_AF-A0A821TAX9-F1
#
_entry.id   AF-A0A821TAX9-F1
#
_cell.length_a   1.000
_cell.length_b   1.000
_cell.length_c   1.000
_cell.angle_alpha   90.00
_cell.angle_beta   90.00
_cell.angle_gamma   90.00
#
_symmetry.space_group_name_H-M   'P 1'
#
loop_
_entity.id
_entity.type
_entity.pdbx_description
1 polymer ?
#
loop_
_entity_poly.entity_id
_entity_poly.type
_entity_poly.pdbx_seq_one_letter_code
_entity_poly.pdbx_strand_id
1 'polypeptide(L)' 'GGYTLNITGTGFSSSSSSSVTIDGNLCTSPVVSDFSSISCTVPLTTALSNTQVDVIVTSGSNTTTSPTQFTYDVTNT' A
#
# COMPACT_ATOMS: atom_id res chain seq x y z
N GLY A 1 7.11 -9.58 -3.04
CA GLY A 1 7.00 -8.76 -1.82
C GLY A 1 8.38 -8.35 -1.38
N GLY A 2 8.51 -7.43 -0.42
CA GLY A 2 9.80 -6.92 0.07
C GLY A 2 10.33 -5.68 -0.67
N TYR A 3 9.60 -5.19 -1.66
CA TYR A 3 9.93 -3.98 -2.41
C TYR A 3 9.26 -2.76 -1.77
N THR A 4 9.84 -1.57 -1.95
CA THR A 4 9.22 -0.31 -1.55
C THR A 4 8.18 0.11 -2.58
N LEU A 5 6.93 0.30 -2.15
CA LEU A 5 5.86 0.89 -2.94
C LEU A 5 5.72 2.36 -2.58
N ASN A 6 5.63 3.21 -3.60
CA ASN A 6 5.30 4.63 -3.44
C ASN A 6 3.85 4.86 -3.87
N ILE A 7 3.06 5.42 -2.97
CA ILE A 7 1.62 5.65 -3.12
C ILE A 7 1.40 7.15 -3.16
N THR A 8 0.81 7.62 -4.26
CA THR A 8 0.47 9.03 -4.44
C THR A 8 -1.02 9.24 -4.26
N GLY A 9 -1.40 10.31 -3.57
CA GLY A 9 -2.78 10.68 -3.28
C GLY A 9 -2.87 12.10 -2.74
N THR A 10 -3.90 12.37 -1.94
CA THR A 10 -4.06 13.63 -1.21
C THR A 10 -4.68 13.33 0.15
N GLY A 11 -4.41 14.16 1.16
CA GLY A 11 -5.01 13.99 2.49
C GLY A 11 -4.18 13.16 3.46
N PHE A 12 -2.92 12.85 3.14
CA PHE A 12 -2.05 12.09 4.04
C PHE A 12 -1.53 12.98 5.16
N SER A 13 -1.63 12.51 6.39
CA SER A 13 -1.14 13.27 7.54
C SER A 13 0.01 12.53 8.20
N SER A 14 1.14 13.21 8.38
CA SER A 14 2.26 12.71 9.19
C SER A 14 1.97 12.75 10.69
N SER A 15 0.98 13.53 11.13
CA SER A 15 0.57 13.59 12.54
C SER A 15 -0.37 12.46 12.95
N SER A 16 -0.93 11.75 11.98
CA SER A 16 -1.87 10.66 12.18
C SER A 16 -1.23 9.35 11.73
N SER A 17 -1.48 8.26 12.44
CA SER A 17 -1.05 6.93 11.99
C SER A 17 -1.65 6.66 10.60
N SER A 18 -0.78 6.51 9.61
CA SER A 18 -1.16 6.09 8.26
C SER A 18 -0.78 4.62 8.08
N SER A 19 -1.70 3.82 7.55
CA SER A 19 -1.48 2.42 7.23
C SER A 19 -1.92 2.12 5.82
N VAL A 20 -1.27 1.11 5.23
CA VAL A 20 -1.57 0.64 3.88
C VAL A 20 -1.71 -0.86 3.93
N THR A 21 -2.78 -1.39 3.34
CA THR A 21 -2.92 -2.82 3.10
C THR A 21 -2.98 -3.11 1.61
N ILE A 22 -2.40 -4.24 1.21
CA ILE A 22 -2.41 -4.75 -0.17
C ILE A 22 -2.95 -6.16 -0.09
N ASP A 23 -4.07 -6.44 -0.76
CA ASP A 23 -4.75 -7.74 -0.68
C ASP A 23 -5.07 -8.15 0.78
N GLY A 24 -5.45 -7.17 1.60
CA GLY A 24 -5.70 -7.38 3.05
C GLY A 24 -4.44 -7.55 3.92
N ASN A 25 -3.25 -7.63 3.34
CA ASN A 25 -2.00 -7.74 4.08
C ASN A 25 -1.41 -6.36 4.41
N LEU A 26 -0.98 -6.15 5.65
CA LEU A 26 -0.43 -4.87 6.10
C LEU A 26 0.97 -4.63 5.53
N CYS A 27 1.18 -3.46 4.93
CA CYS A 27 2.52 -3.00 4.54
C CYS A 27 3.32 -2.60 5.78
N THR A 28 4.62 -2.89 5.77
CA THR A 28 5.52 -2.56 6.87
C THR A 28 6.25 -1.25 6.62
N SER A 29 6.68 -0.60 7.71
CA SER A 29 7.43 0.67 7.67
C SER A 29 6.79 1.77 6.82
N PRO A 30 5.51 2.13 7.04
CA PRO A 30 4.90 3.24 6.32
C PRO A 30 5.58 4.56 6.69
N VAL A 31 6.01 5.32 5.69
CA VAL A 31 6.59 6.66 5.82
C VAL A 31 5.79 7.62 4.98
N VAL A 32 5.14 8.58 5.64
CA VAL A 32 4.47 9.71 4.98
C VAL A 32 5.54 10.75 4.68
N SER A 33 5.93 10.91 3.41
CA SER A 33 6.95 11.89 3.02
C SER A 33 6.37 13.30 2.82
N ASP A 34 5.11 13.38 2.39
CA ASP A 34 4.38 14.64 2.21
C ASP A 34 2.86 14.39 2.29
N PHE A 35 2.04 15.44 2.15
CA PHE A 35 0.57 15.35 2.23
C PHE A 35 -0.07 14.54 1.07
N SER A 36 0.73 14.15 0.09
CA SER A 36 0.37 13.47 -1.15
C SER A 36 1.15 12.19 -1.42
N SER A 37 2.11 11.80 -0.57
CA SER A 37 2.98 10.64 -0.80
C SER A 37 3.17 9.82 0.47
N ILE A 38 2.93 8.51 0.34
CA ILE A 38 3.25 7.49 1.35
C ILE A 38 4.16 6.47 0.69
N SER A 39 5.21 6.05 1.38
CA SER A 39 6.01 4.90 1.00
C SER A 39 5.90 3.80 2.04
N CYS A 40 5.86 2.54 1.61
CA CYS A 40 5.82 1.39 2.52
C CYS A 40 6.41 0.15 1.86
N THR A 41 6.82 -0.84 2.65
CA THR A 41 7.29 -2.12 2.13
C THR A 41 6.12 -3.05 1.87
N VAL A 42 6.01 -3.51 0.63
CA VAL A 42 4.96 -4.44 0.19
C VAL A 42 5.11 -5.77 0.91
N PRO A 43 4.05 -6.31 1.53
CA PRO A 43 4.11 -7.60 2.20
C PRO A 43 4.38 -8.75 1.21
N LEU A 44 4.76 -9.90 1.76
CA LEU A 44 4.72 -11.15 0.99
C LEU A 44 3.26 -11.50 0.71
N THR A 45 2.99 -12.04 -0.48
CA THR A 45 1.65 -12.46 -0.88
C THR A 45 1.60 -13.97 -1.09
N THR A 46 0.40 -14.52 -0.93
CA THR A 46 0.04 -15.86 -1.41
C THR A 46 -0.78 -15.81 -2.69
N ALA A 47 -1.05 -14.62 -3.24
CA ALA A 47 -1.78 -14.43 -4.48
C ALA A 47 -1.00 -15.00 -5.69
N LEU A 48 -1.74 -15.44 -6.71
CA LEU A 48 -1.17 -15.93 -7.96
C LEU A 48 -0.56 -14.78 -8.77
N SER A 49 0.47 -15.07 -9.58
CA SER A 49 1.05 -14.07 -10.49
C SER A 49 -0.02 -13.46 -11.39
N ASN A 50 0.15 -12.19 -11.73
CA ASN A 50 -0.77 -11.43 -12.58
C ASN A 50 -2.19 -11.26 -12.01
N THR A 51 -2.39 -11.52 -10.72
CA THR A 51 -3.64 -11.18 -10.03
C THR A 51 -3.61 -9.72 -9.62
N GLN A 52 -4.60 -8.95 -10.08
CA GLN A 52 -4.85 -7.61 -9.57
C GLN A 52 -5.49 -7.69 -8.19
N VAL A 53 -4.98 -6.87 -7.27
CA VAL A 53 -5.44 -6.78 -5.89
C VAL A 53 -5.70 -5.33 -5.51
N ASP A 54 -6.50 -5.17 -4.47
CA ASP A 54 -6.86 -3.86 -3.95
C ASP A 54 -5.73 -3.31 -3.08
N VAL A 55 -5.57 -1.98 -3.15
CA VAL A 55 -4.73 -1.21 -2.25
C VAL A 55 -5.65 -0.35 -1.39
N ILE A 56 -5.58 -0.52 -0.08
CA ILE A 56 -6.39 0.24 0.87
C ILE A 56 -5.44 1.11 1.68
N VAL A 57 -5.73 2.41 1.73
CA VAL A 57 -4.98 3.38 2.53
C VAL A 57 -5.88 3.92 3.61
N THR A 58 -5.40 3.87 4.86
CA THR A 58 -6.05 4.47 6.01
C THR A 58 -5.16 5.57 6.57
N SER A 59 -5.69 6.78 6.68
CA SER A 59 -5.03 7.96 7.26
C SER A 59 -5.91 8.52 8.36
N GLY A 60 -5.55 8.24 9.62
CA GLY A 60 -6.39 8.53 10.78
C GLY A 60 -7.74 7.80 10.70
N SER A 61 -8.84 8.55 10.66
CA SER A 61 -10.20 8.00 10.57
C SER A 61 -10.69 7.77 9.14
N ASN A 62 -9.92 8.19 8.13
CA ASN A 62 -10.31 8.13 6.73
C ASN A 62 -9.70 6.89 6.09
N THR A 63 -10.50 6.15 5.34
CA THR A 63 -10.05 4.98 4.58
C THR A 63 -10.51 5.11 3.14
N THR A 64 -9.59 4.88 2.21
CA THR A 64 -9.84 4.87 0.78
C THR A 64 -9.36 3.57 0.18
N THR A 65 -10.19 2.98 -0.67
CA THR A 65 -9.85 1.77 -1.44
C THR A 65 -9.57 2.14 -2.89
N SER A 66 -8.41 1.72 -3.38
CA SER A 66 -8.03 1.73 -4.78
C SER A 66 -8.16 0.31 -5.32
N PRO A 67 -9.29 -0.03 -5.98
CA PRO A 67 -9.53 -1.38 -6.42
C PRO A 67 -8.61 -1.75 -7.59
N THR A 68 -8.17 -3.01 -7.60
CA THR A 68 -7.41 -3.64 -8.70
C THR A 68 -6.20 -2.83 -9.18
N GLN A 69 -5.53 -2.10 -8.29
CA GLN A 69 -4.48 -1.15 -8.67
C GLN A 69 -3.07 -1.73 -8.57
N PHE A 70 -2.91 -2.86 -7.88
CA PHE A 70 -1.61 -3.50 -7.69
C PHE A 70 -1.65 -4.92 -8.26
N THR A 71 -0.59 -5.32 -8.97
CA THR A 71 -0.44 -6.66 -9.51
C THR A 71 0.83 -7.28 -8.97
N TYR A 72 0.72 -8.45 -8.36
CA TYR A 72 1.90 -9.21 -7.97
C TYR A 72 2.49 -9.93 -9.19
N ASP A 73 3.78 -9.68 -9.43
CA ASP A 73 4.59 -10.54 -10.27
C ASP A 73 5.42 -11.46 -9.36
N VAL A 74 5.01 -12.73 -9.28
CA VAL A 74 5.75 -13.76 -8.50
C VAL A 74 6.75 -14.51 -9.37
N THR A 75 6.95 -14.10 -10.63
CA THR A 75 8.00 -14.67 -11.51
C THR A 75 9.33 -13.92 -11.41
N ASN A 76 9.30 -12.67 -10.92
CA ASN A 76 10.48 -11.92 -10.51
C ASN A 76 10.76 -12.15 -9.01
N THR A 77 11.32 -13.31 -8.68
CA THR A 77 11.90 -13.65 -7.36
C THR A 77 13.40 -13.46 -7.35
#